data_AF-A0A7C5YWK9-F1
#
_entry.id   AF-A0A7C5YWK9-F1
#
_cell.length_a   1.000
_cell.length_b   1.000
_cell.length_c   1.000
_cell.angle_alpha   90.00
_cell.angle_beta   90.00
_cell.angle_gamma   90.00
#
_symmetry.space_group_name_H-M   'P 1'
#
loop_
_entity.id
_entity.type
_entity.pdbx_description
1 polymer ?
#
loop_
_entity_poly.entity_id
_entity_poly.type
_entity_poly.pdbx_seq_one_letter_code
_entity_poly.pdbx_strand_id
1 'polypeptide(L)'
;MPRRDVQRREIGKGLERTARRGRSGGRPAVMREEARAPEIEPEGRKTLPPDDAQSIWPSLSSWREALRAPRAGPPDHWLLVVVGALTLLGLVVLYSASFVVSTKETGNPAAYLGKQLLWLLIGLAGGLVAMRLDYRFWRRYSVPGMALILLLLVAVLILPAPLVDDRNGARRWFSLGPINFQPSQPAFLVFIVYIADWLSKRGQKLRHVTYGLVPFAVILGLLSG
;
A
#
# COMPACT_ATOMS: atom_id res chain seq x y z
N MET A 1 22.45 -57.11 5.99
CA MET A 1 23.05 -57.65 4.74
C MET A 1 22.92 -59.17 4.76
N PRO A 2 22.83 -59.91 3.63
CA PRO A 2 22.56 -59.54 2.22
C PRO A 2 21.69 -60.57 1.41
N ARG A 3 21.64 -60.37 0.08
CA ARG A 3 21.25 -61.28 -1.05
C ARG A 3 19.80 -61.13 -1.53
N ARG A 4 19.46 -60.42 -2.63
CA ARG A 4 19.89 -60.49 -4.05
C ARG A 4 19.90 -61.93 -4.58
N ASP A 5 19.37 -62.11 -5.79
CA ASP A 5 19.48 -63.31 -6.66
C ASP A 5 18.25 -64.24 -6.71
N VAL A 6 17.14 -63.74 -7.24
CA VAL A 6 16.23 -64.57 -8.05
C VAL A 6 16.03 -63.88 -9.40
N GLN A 7 17.11 -63.91 -10.16
CA GLN A 7 17.19 -63.50 -11.55
C GLN A 7 17.31 -64.77 -12.41
N ARG A 8 16.70 -64.75 -13.59
CA ARG A 8 16.90 -65.68 -14.73
C ARG A 8 16.41 -67.11 -14.54
N ARG A 9 15.13 -67.36 -14.81
CA ARG A 9 14.60 -68.35 -15.79
C ARG A 9 13.17 -67.89 -16.04
N GLU A 10 12.90 -67.08 -17.06
CA GLU A 10 12.19 -67.57 -18.24
C GLU A 10 12.34 -66.53 -19.35
N ILE A 11 13.48 -66.60 -20.05
CA ILE A 11 13.66 -65.98 -21.35
C ILE A 11 13.63 -67.14 -22.34
N GLY A 12 12.65 -67.15 -23.22
CA GLY A 12 12.63 -68.05 -24.38
C GLY A 12 11.38 -68.90 -24.47
N LYS A 13 10.27 -68.29 -24.91
CA LYS A 13 9.18 -68.91 -25.70
C LYS A 13 8.12 -67.83 -25.94
N GLY A 14 8.13 -67.25 -27.13
CA GLY A 14 7.15 -66.22 -27.49
C GLY A 14 7.54 -65.31 -28.65
N LEU A 15 8.76 -65.45 -29.17
CA LEU A 15 9.04 -65.06 -30.54
C LEU A 15 8.52 -66.16 -31.45
N GLU A 16 7.80 -65.77 -32.50
CA GLU A 16 7.10 -66.62 -33.47
C GLU A 16 5.66 -66.96 -33.14
N ARG A 17 4.78 -65.98 -33.35
CA ARG A 17 3.54 -66.13 -34.13
C ARG A 17 2.91 -64.75 -34.28
N THR A 18 3.07 -64.16 -35.45
CA THR A 18 2.02 -63.51 -36.26
C THR A 18 2.66 -62.52 -37.22
N ALA A 19 3.16 -63.06 -38.34
CA ALA A 19 3.19 -62.31 -39.58
C ALA A 19 1.76 -62.25 -40.16
N ARG A 20 1.44 -61.12 -40.81
CA ARG A 20 0.31 -60.85 -41.71
C ARG A 20 -1.07 -60.51 -41.11
N ARG A 21 -1.33 -59.21 -40.98
CA ARG A 21 -2.55 -58.51 -41.46
C ARG A 21 -2.27 -57.02 -41.32
N GLY A 22 -2.24 -56.25 -42.38
CA GLY A 22 -3.47 -55.62 -42.86
C GLY A 22 -3.24 -54.11 -42.84
N ARG A 23 -3.14 -53.55 -44.05
CA ARG A 23 -3.13 -52.14 -44.39
C ARG A 23 -4.36 -51.43 -43.78
N SER A 24 -4.22 -50.13 -43.50
CA SER A 24 -5.27 -49.18 -43.12
C SER A 24 -5.61 -49.11 -41.62
N GLY A 25 -5.05 -48.09 -40.96
CA GLY A 25 -5.45 -47.63 -39.64
C GLY A 25 -5.10 -46.15 -39.54
N GLY A 26 -6.10 -45.29 -39.75
CA GLY A 26 -5.95 -43.85 -39.64
C GLY A 26 -5.39 -43.47 -38.26
N ARG A 27 -4.58 -42.41 -38.24
CA ARG A 27 -4.14 -41.76 -37.01
C ARG A 27 -5.38 -41.52 -36.13
N PRO A 28 -5.38 -41.92 -34.84
CA PRO A 28 -6.54 -41.72 -33.98
C PRO A 28 -6.91 -40.24 -33.95
N ALA A 29 -8.18 -39.94 -34.25
CA ALA A 29 -8.73 -38.59 -34.34
C ALA A 29 -8.56 -37.77 -33.05
N VAL A 30 -8.33 -38.47 -31.93
CA VAL A 30 -8.17 -37.90 -30.59
C VAL A 30 -6.93 -37.00 -30.46
N MET A 31 -5.89 -37.18 -31.30
CA MET A 31 -4.66 -36.39 -31.21
C MET A 31 -4.66 -35.11 -32.07
N ARG A 32 -5.75 -34.83 -32.81
CA ARG A 32 -5.88 -33.59 -33.61
C ARG A 32 -6.56 -32.44 -32.88
N GLU A 33 -7.25 -32.72 -31.79
CA GLU A 33 -8.04 -31.71 -31.07
C GLU A 33 -7.23 -30.96 -30.02
N GLU A 34 -6.18 -31.58 -29.47
CA GLU A 34 -5.33 -31.01 -28.42
C GLU A 34 -4.31 -29.96 -28.93
N ALA A 35 -4.25 -29.75 -30.26
CA ALA A 35 -3.43 -28.72 -30.89
C ALA A 35 -4.17 -27.39 -31.13
N ARG A 36 -5.44 -27.27 -30.70
CA ARG A 36 -6.07 -25.96 -30.54
C ARG A 36 -5.83 -25.47 -29.12
N ALA A 37 -4.65 -24.88 -28.92
CA ALA A 37 -4.50 -23.90 -27.86
C ALA A 37 -5.66 -22.90 -28.02
N PRO A 38 -6.38 -22.53 -26.94
CA PRO A 38 -7.35 -21.45 -27.03
C PRO A 38 -6.61 -20.25 -27.60
N GLU A 39 -7.04 -19.79 -28.77
CA GLU A 39 -6.54 -18.57 -29.37
C GLU A 39 -6.94 -17.47 -28.39
N ILE A 40 -6.00 -17.12 -27.52
CA ILE A 40 -6.11 -15.96 -26.66
C ILE A 40 -6.08 -14.81 -27.63
N GLU A 41 -7.25 -14.38 -28.10
CA GLU A 41 -7.41 -13.06 -28.70
C GLU A 41 -6.64 -12.11 -27.77
N PRO A 42 -5.63 -11.38 -28.27
CA PRO A 42 -4.90 -10.46 -27.43
C PRO A 42 -5.89 -9.40 -26.97
N GLU A 43 -6.47 -9.62 -25.78
CA GLU A 43 -7.40 -8.73 -25.13
C GLU A 43 -6.80 -7.33 -25.25
N GLY A 44 -7.50 -6.49 -26.02
CA GLY A 44 -6.95 -5.32 -26.69
C GLY A 44 -5.90 -4.66 -25.83
N ARG A 45 -4.63 -4.81 -26.25
CA ARG A 45 -3.47 -4.21 -25.59
C ARG A 45 -3.82 -2.73 -25.48
N LYS A 46 -4.24 -2.27 -24.29
CA LYS A 46 -4.54 -0.87 -24.03
C LYS A 46 -3.22 -0.14 -24.20
N THR A 47 -2.95 0.27 -25.44
CA THR A 47 -1.77 1.03 -25.79
C THR A 47 -1.88 2.32 -25.01
N LEU A 48 -0.98 2.49 -24.04
CA LEU A 48 -0.83 3.75 -23.33
C LEU A 48 -0.69 4.85 -24.38
N PRO A 49 -1.43 5.97 -24.28
CA PRO A 49 -1.28 7.09 -25.19
C PRO A 49 0.21 7.46 -25.33
N PRO A 50 0.70 7.77 -26.55
CA PRO A 50 2.12 8.01 -26.80
C PRO A 50 2.77 9.06 -25.87
N ASP A 51 1.97 9.99 -25.36
CA ASP A 51 2.40 11.10 -24.49
C ASP A 51 2.68 10.68 -23.03
N ASP A 52 2.01 9.63 -22.54
CA ASP A 52 2.15 9.18 -21.15
C ASP A 52 3.38 8.28 -20.93
N ALA A 53 3.97 7.74 -22.01
CA ALA A 53 5.12 6.84 -21.92
C ALA A 53 6.45 7.57 -21.62
N GLN A 54 6.51 8.89 -21.84
CA GLN A 54 7.74 9.70 -21.69
C GLN A 54 7.65 10.73 -20.55
N SER A 55 6.49 10.89 -19.93
CA SER A 55 6.24 11.92 -18.93
C SER A 55 6.49 11.43 -17.50
N ILE A 56 7.43 12.09 -16.81
CA ILE A 56 7.67 11.89 -15.37
C ILE A 56 6.49 12.48 -14.55
N TRP A 57 5.68 13.35 -15.17
CA TRP A 57 4.58 14.08 -14.54
C TRP A 57 3.19 13.58 -14.99
N PRO A 58 2.16 13.64 -14.11
CA PRO A 58 0.79 13.29 -14.45
C PRO A 58 0.12 14.23 -15.46
N SER A 59 -0.35 13.69 -16.57
CA SER A 59 -1.24 14.36 -17.52
C SER A 59 -2.63 14.65 -16.91
N LEU A 60 -3.28 15.75 -17.32
CA LEU A 60 -4.63 16.15 -16.88
C LEU A 60 -5.70 15.05 -17.09
N SER A 61 -5.53 14.21 -18.11
CA SER A 61 -6.38 13.04 -18.37
C SER A 61 -6.27 11.99 -17.26
N SER A 62 -5.06 11.73 -16.74
CA SER A 62 -4.86 10.78 -15.64
C SER A 62 -5.57 11.21 -14.35
N TRP A 63 -5.71 12.52 -14.10
CA TRP A 63 -6.51 13.05 -13.00
C TRP A 63 -8.00 12.76 -13.16
N ARG A 64 -8.54 12.92 -14.38
CA ARG A 64 -9.93 12.57 -14.70
C ARG A 64 -10.20 11.08 -14.56
N GLU A 65 -9.23 10.23 -14.92
CA GLU A 65 -9.37 8.78 -14.84
C GLU A 65 -9.27 8.25 -13.41
N ALA A 66 -8.38 8.81 -12.58
CA ALA A 66 -8.30 8.51 -11.16
C ALA A 66 -9.61 8.87 -10.42
N LEU A 67 -10.29 9.94 -10.84
CA LEU A 67 -11.62 10.33 -10.34
C LEU A 67 -12.77 9.46 -10.89
N ARG A 68 -12.53 8.66 -11.94
CA ARG A 68 -13.54 7.82 -12.62
C ARG A 68 -13.45 6.34 -12.28
N ALA A 69 -12.41 5.89 -11.59
CA ALA A 69 -12.23 4.48 -11.28
C ALA A 69 -13.38 3.95 -10.39
N PRO A 70 -13.85 2.70 -10.59
CA PRO A 70 -15.01 2.15 -9.89
C PRO A 70 -14.80 2.16 -8.37
N ARG A 71 -15.87 2.54 -7.65
CA ARG A 71 -15.93 2.64 -6.20
C ARG A 71 -15.40 1.36 -5.54
N ALA A 72 -14.52 1.52 -4.54
CA ALA A 72 -14.27 0.48 -3.55
C ALA A 72 -15.60 0.01 -2.95
N GLY A 73 -15.67 -1.26 -2.52
CA GLY A 73 -16.86 -1.85 -1.90
C GLY A 73 -17.39 -1.03 -0.71
N PRO A 74 -18.57 -1.38 -0.19
CA PRO A 74 -19.17 -0.64 0.93
C PRO A 74 -18.17 -0.51 2.08
N PRO A 75 -18.11 0.67 2.74
CA PRO A 75 -17.25 0.86 3.90
C PRO A 75 -17.53 -0.20 4.96
N ASP A 76 -16.51 -0.58 5.73
CA ASP A 76 -16.71 -1.41 6.91
C ASP A 76 -17.43 -0.59 8.00
N HIS A 77 -18.74 -0.82 8.12
CA HIS A 77 -19.60 -0.09 9.04
C HIS A 77 -19.23 -0.36 10.50
N TRP A 78 -18.73 -1.56 10.84
CA TRP A 78 -18.30 -1.87 12.20
C TRP A 78 -17.06 -1.09 12.58
N LEU A 79 -16.09 -1.01 11.67
CA LEU A 79 -14.90 -0.20 11.88
C LEU A 79 -15.26 1.28 12.11
N LEU A 80 -16.19 1.82 11.32
CA LEU A 80 -16.66 3.20 11.48
C LEU A 80 -17.35 3.43 12.83
N VAL A 81 -18.18 2.47 13.29
CA VAL A 81 -18.84 2.55 14.60
C VAL A 81 -17.81 2.53 15.74
N VAL A 82 -16.83 1.63 15.68
CA VAL A 82 -15.77 1.53 16.71
C VAL A 82 -14.93 2.80 16.75
N VAL A 83 -14.48 3.30 15.60
CA VAL A 83 -13.71 4.54 15.52
C VAL A 83 -14.54 5.73 16.03
N GLY A 84 -15.82 5.80 15.67
CA GLY A 84 -16.74 6.82 16.17
C GLY A 84 -16.91 6.78 17.69
N ALA A 85 -17.11 5.59 18.26
CA ALA A 85 -17.24 5.39 19.71
C ALA A 85 -15.96 5.78 20.46
N LEU A 86 -14.79 5.35 19.98
CA LEU A 86 -13.50 5.72 20.55
C LEU A 86 -13.25 7.23 20.47
N THR A 87 -13.63 7.86 19.36
CA THR A 87 -13.51 9.31 19.18
C THR A 87 -14.38 10.07 20.19
N LEU A 88 -15.64 9.68 20.35
CA LEU A 88 -16.55 10.29 21.33
C LEU A 88 -16.07 10.11 22.76
N LEU A 89 -15.62 8.91 23.12
CA LEU A 89 -15.03 8.63 24.43
C LEU A 89 -13.80 9.52 24.67
N GLY A 90 -12.93 9.65 23.66
CA GLY A 90 -11.77 10.55 23.71
C GLY A 90 -12.15 12.01 23.94
N LEU A 91 -13.22 12.49 23.31
CA LEU A 91 -13.73 13.87 23.53
C LEU A 91 -14.22 14.08 24.97
N VAL A 92 -14.93 13.11 25.53
CA VAL A 92 -15.40 13.17 26.93
C VAL A 92 -14.21 13.22 27.90
N VAL A 93 -13.24 12.32 27.70
CA VAL A 93 -12.03 12.28 28.53
C VAL A 93 -11.21 13.56 28.39
N LEU A 94 -11.06 14.08 27.17
CA LEU A 94 -10.37 15.34 26.92
C LEU A 94 -11.03 16.50 27.67
N TYR A 95 -12.36 16.62 27.58
CA TYR A 95 -13.08 17.68 28.30
C TYR A 95 -12.86 17.56 29.81
N SER A 96 -12.99 16.35 30.36
CA SER A 96 -12.78 16.10 31.79
C SER A 96 -11.36 16.45 32.25
N ALA A 97 -10.34 16.05 31.50
CA ALA A 97 -8.93 16.25 31.88
C ALA A 97 -8.50 17.72 31.68
N SER A 98 -9.05 18.40 30.68
CA SER A 98 -8.64 19.75 30.32
C SER A 98 -9.50 20.85 30.96
N PHE A 99 -10.61 20.53 31.63
CA PHE A 99 -11.55 21.49 32.22
C PHE A 99 -10.86 22.54 33.11
N VAL A 100 -10.04 22.09 34.08
CA VAL A 100 -9.36 22.97 35.04
C VAL A 100 -8.32 23.84 34.35
N VAL A 101 -7.57 23.26 33.41
CA VAL A 101 -6.51 23.96 32.67
C VAL A 101 -7.11 24.99 31.71
N SER A 102 -8.13 24.61 30.93
CA SER A 102 -8.83 25.47 29.98
C SER A 102 -9.46 26.68 30.66
N THR A 103 -10.08 26.48 31.83
CA THR A 103 -10.69 27.56 32.60
C THR A 103 -9.64 28.55 33.11
N LYS A 104 -8.47 28.06 33.54
CA LYS A 104 -7.36 28.90 34.03
C LYS A 104 -6.68 29.69 32.90
N GLU A 105 -6.44 29.07 31.76
CA GLU A 105 -5.68 29.70 30.67
C GLU A 105 -6.53 30.57 29.74
N THR A 106 -7.77 30.17 29.48
CA THR A 106 -8.63 30.84 28.48
C THR A 106 -9.91 31.43 29.04
N GLY A 107 -10.23 31.22 30.33
CA GLY A 107 -11.50 31.64 30.93
C GLY A 107 -12.73 30.88 30.43
N ASN A 108 -12.55 29.98 29.45
CA ASN A 108 -13.60 29.15 28.88
C ASN A 108 -13.23 27.66 29.05
N PRO A 109 -14.01 26.87 29.82
CA PRO A 109 -13.74 25.45 30.04
C PRO A 109 -13.84 24.58 28.77
N ALA A 110 -14.53 25.06 27.74
CA ALA A 110 -14.74 24.33 26.48
C ALA A 110 -13.75 24.72 25.37
N ALA A 111 -12.74 25.57 25.62
CA ALA A 111 -11.86 26.09 24.58
C ALA A 111 -11.07 24.96 23.86
N TYR A 112 -10.48 24.02 24.61
CA TYR A 112 -9.79 22.88 23.99
C TYR A 112 -10.74 21.89 23.33
N LEU A 113 -11.94 21.70 23.88
CA LEU A 113 -12.97 20.88 23.25
C LEU A 113 -13.37 21.46 21.89
N GLY A 114 -13.57 22.77 21.80
CA GLY A 114 -13.86 23.47 20.54
C GLY A 114 -12.75 23.30 19.50
N LYS A 115 -11.48 23.44 19.91
CA LYS A 115 -10.33 23.16 19.03
C LYS A 115 -10.32 21.71 18.56
N GLN A 116 -10.56 20.76 19.45
CA GLN A 116 -10.58 19.34 19.11
C GLN A 116 -11.72 19.00 18.12
N LEU A 117 -12.90 19.60 18.30
CA LEU A 117 -14.02 19.44 17.38
C LEU A 117 -13.71 20.00 15.99
N LEU A 118 -13.03 21.15 15.91
CA LEU A 118 -12.58 21.72 14.63
C LEU A 118 -11.61 20.77 13.92
N TRP A 119 -10.60 20.25 14.63
CA TRP A 119 -9.66 19.29 14.06
C TRP A 119 -10.33 17.97 13.67
N LEU A 120 -11.32 17.51 14.44
CA LEU A 120 -12.12 16.34 14.10
C LEU A 120 -12.91 16.55 12.80
N LEU A 121 -13.54 17.72 12.62
CA LEU A 121 -14.26 18.06 11.39
C LEU A 121 -13.33 18.11 10.18
N ILE A 122 -12.16 18.75 10.32
CA ILE A 122 -11.14 18.81 9.26
C ILE A 122 -10.66 17.39 8.92
N GLY A 123 -10.38 16.56 9.93
CA GLY A 123 -9.97 15.17 9.76
C GLY A 123 -11.04 14.32 9.07
N LEU A 124 -12.31 14.50 9.44
CA LEU A 124 -13.44 13.79 8.84
C LEU A 124 -13.62 14.20 7.37
N ALA A 125 -13.55 15.49 7.06
CA ALA A 125 -13.58 15.99 5.69
C ALA A 125 -12.42 15.42 4.87
N GLY A 126 -11.20 15.42 5.41
CA GLY A 126 -10.03 14.80 4.80
C GLY A 126 -10.21 13.30 4.55
N GLY A 127 -10.77 12.57 5.52
CA GLY A 127 -11.09 11.15 5.39
C GLY A 127 -12.13 10.88 4.30
N LEU A 128 -13.20 11.67 4.22
CA LEU A 128 -14.20 11.55 3.16
C LEU A 128 -13.62 11.80 1.77
N VAL A 129 -12.72 12.77 1.63
CA VAL A 129 -11.99 13.00 0.37
C VAL A 129 -11.08 11.82 0.06
N ALA A 130 -10.32 11.32 1.04
CA ALA A 130 -9.44 10.16 0.86
C ALA A 130 -10.20 8.89 0.43
N MET A 131 -11.40 8.65 0.97
CA MET A 131 -12.27 7.54 0.56
C MET A 131 -12.74 7.64 -0.90
N ARG A 132 -12.70 8.83 -1.50
CA ARG A 132 -13.06 9.04 -2.91
C ARG A 132 -11.86 8.92 -3.86
N LEU A 133 -10.64 8.91 -3.33
CA LEU A 133 -9.42 8.79 -4.13
C LEU A 133 -9.05 7.31 -4.32
N ASP A 134 -8.79 6.92 -5.57
CA ASP A 134 -8.31 5.57 -5.91
C ASP A 134 -6.94 5.30 -5.23
N TYR A 135 -6.73 4.10 -4.71
CA TYR A 135 -5.43 3.67 -4.16
C TYR A 135 -4.27 3.84 -5.18
N ARG A 136 -4.57 3.79 -6.48
CA ARG A 136 -3.58 4.04 -7.55
C ARG A 136 -3.01 5.45 -7.50
N PHE A 137 -3.80 6.43 -7.07
CA PHE A 137 -3.35 7.80 -6.84
C PHE A 137 -2.26 7.80 -5.77
N TRP A 138 -2.56 7.24 -4.60
CA TRP A 138 -1.62 7.13 -3.47
C TRP A 138 -0.33 6.40 -3.87
N ARG A 139 -0.46 5.30 -4.62
CA ARG A 139 0.69 4.55 -5.13
C ARG A 139 1.58 5.40 -6.05
N ARG A 140 1.00 6.20 -6.95
CA ARG A 140 1.76 7.07 -7.88
C ARG A 140 2.55 8.16 -7.14
N TYR A 141 1.98 8.72 -6.08
CA TYR A 141 2.62 9.78 -5.29
C TYR A 141 3.49 9.26 -4.14
N SER A 142 3.64 7.94 -4.00
CA SER A 142 4.37 7.34 -2.89
C SER A 142 5.85 7.76 -2.85
N VAL A 143 6.56 7.70 -3.99
CA VAL A 143 7.96 8.09 -4.13
C VAL A 143 8.18 9.61 -3.99
N PRO A 144 7.49 10.48 -4.76
CA PRO A 144 7.67 11.93 -4.61
C PRO A 144 7.18 12.43 -3.24
N GLY A 145 6.14 11.82 -2.68
CA GLY A 145 5.66 12.10 -1.33
C GLY A 145 6.73 11.77 -0.28
N MET A 146 7.40 10.62 -0.39
CA MET A 146 8.49 10.27 0.51
C MET A 146 9.66 11.26 0.40
N ALA A 147 10.04 11.67 -0.81
CA ALA A 147 11.08 12.67 -1.01
C ALA A 147 10.72 14.02 -0.37
N LEU A 148 9.48 14.48 -0.55
CA LEU A 148 8.97 15.71 0.07
C LEU A 148 8.98 15.61 1.60
N ILE A 149 8.55 14.48 2.16
CA ILE A 149 8.54 14.24 3.59
C ILE A 149 9.97 14.26 4.16
N LEU A 150 10.92 13.56 3.54
CA LEU A 150 12.32 13.58 3.96
C LEU A 150 12.89 15.00 3.91
N LEU A 151 12.56 15.77 2.88
CA LEU A 151 12.94 17.18 2.79
C LEU A 151 12.35 17.99 3.94
N LEU A 152 11.06 17.81 4.27
CA LEU A 152 10.41 18.51 5.39
C LEU A 152 11.00 18.12 6.75
N LEU A 153 11.37 16.85 6.95
CA LEU A 153 12.04 16.38 8.17
C LEU A 153 13.45 16.98 8.31
N VAL A 154 14.21 17.10 7.22
CA VAL A 154 15.50 17.79 7.25
C VAL A 154 15.30 19.30 7.44
N ALA A 155 14.31 19.86 6.78
CA ALA A 155 14.01 21.29 6.85
C ALA A 155 13.63 21.72 8.27
N VAL A 156 12.84 20.93 9.01
CA VAL A 156 12.46 21.30 10.38
C VAL A 156 13.65 21.33 11.34
N LEU A 157 14.72 20.60 11.04
CA LEU A 157 15.94 20.60 11.85
C LEU A 157 16.86 21.79 11.53
N ILE A 158 16.91 22.24 10.27
CA ILE A 158 17.85 23.25 9.79
C ILE A 158 17.25 24.66 9.77
N LEU A 159 15.94 24.79 9.56
CA LEU A 159 15.27 26.09 9.45
C LEU A 159 15.40 26.91 10.75
N PRO A 160 15.52 28.24 10.64
CA PRO A 160 15.73 29.11 11.78
C PRO A 160 14.47 29.25 12.63
N ALA A 161 14.68 29.65 13.89
CA ALA A 161 13.66 29.76 14.93
C ALA A 161 12.35 30.50 14.58
N PRO A 162 12.27 31.53 13.71
CA PRO A 162 10.97 32.14 13.41
C PRO A 162 10.01 31.21 12.67
N LEU A 163 10.50 30.14 12.02
CA LEU A 163 9.67 29.16 11.31
C LEU A 163 9.50 27.84 12.08
N VAL A 164 10.31 27.60 13.11
CA VAL A 164 10.38 26.33 13.84
C VAL A 164 10.23 26.59 15.33
N ASP A 165 9.22 25.96 15.94
CA ASP A 165 8.93 26.09 17.36
C ASP A 165 9.79 25.11 18.18
N ASP A 166 10.60 25.65 19.10
CA ASP A 166 11.41 24.90 20.04
C ASP A 166 10.55 24.50 21.26
N ARG A 167 9.77 23.41 21.12
CA ARG A 167 8.96 22.87 22.23
C ARG A 167 9.72 21.77 22.97
N ASN A 168 9.81 21.87 24.30
CA ASN A 168 10.49 20.91 25.17
C ASN A 168 11.94 20.62 24.75
N GLY A 169 12.66 21.62 24.22
CA GLY A 169 14.07 21.50 23.83
C GLY A 169 14.33 20.76 22.51
N ALA A 170 13.30 20.54 21.67
CA ALA A 170 13.46 19.87 20.38
C ALA A 170 12.72 20.57 19.23
N ARG A 171 13.41 20.69 18.09
CA ARG A 171 12.89 21.24 16.82
C ARG A 171 12.11 20.20 16.05
N ARG A 172 10.79 20.20 16.20
CA ARG A 172 9.90 19.21 15.55
C ARG A 172 8.68 19.81 14.86
N TRP A 173 8.36 21.07 15.16
CA TRP A 173 7.12 21.70 14.74
C TRP A 173 7.42 22.92 13.87
N PHE A 174 6.77 23.01 12.73
CA PHE A 174 6.69 24.24 11.97
C PHE A 174 5.60 25.13 12.57
N SER A 175 5.98 26.34 12.97
CA SER A 175 5.05 27.35 13.46
C SER A 175 4.56 28.18 12.28
N LEU A 176 3.32 27.94 11.86
CA LEU A 176 2.65 28.69 10.80
C LEU A 176 1.64 29.66 11.43
N GLY A 177 2.08 30.42 12.45
CA GLY A 177 1.22 31.31 13.23
C GLY A 177 0.26 30.53 14.15
N PRO A 178 -1.06 30.53 13.91
CA PRO A 178 -2.02 29.81 14.76
C PRO A 178 -1.99 28.28 14.57
N ILE A 179 -1.38 27.79 13.48
CA ILE A 179 -1.31 26.36 13.16
C ILE A 179 0.11 25.87 13.38
N ASN A 180 0.22 24.76 14.11
CA ASN A 180 1.48 24.06 14.29
C ASN A 180 1.42 22.79 13.43
N PHE A 181 2.34 22.66 12.48
CA PHE A 181 2.41 21.51 11.58
C PHE A 181 3.62 20.65 11.92
N GLN A 182 3.38 19.36 12.18
CA GLN A 182 4.42 18.41 12.47
C GLN A 182 4.64 17.50 11.25
N PRO A 183 5.80 17.59 10.56
CA PRO A 183 6.07 16.81 9.35
C PRO A 183 5.97 15.30 9.56
N SER A 184 6.29 14.80 10.76
CA SER A 184 6.28 13.37 11.05
C SER A 184 4.87 12.75 11.01
N GLN A 185 3.80 13.54 11.21
CA GLN A 185 2.44 13.01 11.15
C GLN A 185 2.04 12.49 9.76
N PRO A 186 2.09 13.31 8.69
CA PRO A 186 1.84 12.80 7.34
C PRO A 186 2.94 11.84 6.87
N ALA A 187 4.14 11.91 7.45
CA ALA A 187 5.24 11.02 7.11
C ALA A 187 4.90 9.55 7.33
N PHE A 188 4.20 9.21 8.43
CA PHE A 188 3.76 7.83 8.67
C PHE A 188 2.82 7.32 7.58
N LEU A 189 1.85 8.11 7.14
CA LEU A 189 0.91 7.73 6.09
C LEU A 189 1.63 7.51 4.76
N VAL A 190 2.49 8.46 4.37
CA VAL A 190 3.29 8.37 3.13
C VAL A 190 4.24 7.18 3.18
N PHE A 191 4.87 6.92 4.33
CA PHE A 191 5.77 5.80 4.53
C PHE A 191 5.08 4.46 4.36
N ILE A 192 3.88 4.28 4.94
CA ILE A 192 3.10 3.05 4.78
C ILE A 192 2.81 2.80 3.30
N VAL A 193 2.37 3.82 2.57
CA VAL A 193 2.08 3.72 1.13
C VAL A 193 3.35 3.44 0.32
N TYR A 194 4.45 4.11 0.65
CA TYR A 194 5.76 3.91 0.01
C TYR A 194 6.29 2.49 0.20
N ILE A 195 6.26 1.99 1.44
CA ILE A 195 6.71 0.63 1.74
C ILE A 195 5.79 -0.39 1.07
N ALA A 196 4.48 -0.19 1.07
CA ALA A 196 3.55 -1.07 0.36
C ALA A 196 3.86 -1.14 -1.14
N ASP A 197 4.09 0.00 -1.80
CA ASP A 197 4.47 0.04 -3.22
C ASP A 197 5.84 -0.61 -3.48
N TRP A 198 6.84 -0.27 -2.66
CA TRP A 198 8.19 -0.81 -2.78
C TRP A 198 8.20 -2.33 -2.60
N LEU A 199 7.45 -2.84 -1.61
CA LEU A 199 7.32 -4.25 -1.32
C LEU A 199 6.59 -4.98 -2.46
N SER A 200 5.53 -4.39 -3.00
CA SER A 200 4.77 -4.95 -4.13
C SER A 200 5.64 -5.17 -5.37
N LYS A 201 6.65 -4.31 -5.60
CA LYS A 201 7.57 -4.38 -6.75
C LYS A 201 8.66 -5.44 -6.58
N ARG A 202 9.02 -5.82 -5.35
CA ARG A 202 10.13 -6.73 -5.06
C ARG A 202 9.72 -8.21 -4.92
N GLY A 203 8.42 -8.51 -4.83
CA GLY A 203 7.86 -9.85 -4.97
C GLY A 203 8.59 -10.94 -4.15
N GLN A 204 8.77 -12.13 -4.75
CA GLN A 204 9.38 -13.30 -4.09
C GLN A 204 10.90 -13.21 -3.82
N LYS A 205 11.59 -12.11 -4.21
CA LYS A 205 13.01 -11.90 -3.85
C LYS A 205 13.20 -11.50 -2.38
N LEU A 206 12.12 -11.35 -1.63
CA LEU A 206 12.13 -11.07 -0.18
C LEU A 206 12.42 -12.27 0.73
N ARG A 207 12.79 -13.44 0.19
CA ARG A 207 13.17 -14.59 1.04
C ARG A 207 14.37 -14.29 1.95
N HIS A 208 15.14 -13.24 1.68
CA HIS A 208 16.05 -12.64 2.65
C HIS A 208 15.39 -11.44 3.33
N VAL A 209 14.59 -11.75 4.35
CA VAL A 209 13.90 -10.83 5.29
C VAL A 209 14.82 -9.67 5.73
N THR A 210 16.12 -9.91 5.88
CA THR A 210 17.14 -8.93 6.26
C THR A 210 17.31 -7.78 5.26
N TYR A 211 17.27 -8.03 3.94
CA TYR A 211 17.42 -6.97 2.94
C TYR A 211 16.16 -6.09 2.80
N GLY A 212 15.00 -6.59 3.27
CA GLY A 212 13.76 -5.82 3.37
C GLY A 212 13.66 -5.01 4.66
N LEU A 213 14.06 -5.60 5.79
CA LEU A 213 13.89 -4.99 7.11
C LEU A 213 14.91 -3.90 7.43
N VAL A 214 16.16 -4.01 6.99
CA VAL A 214 17.18 -2.99 7.30
C VAL A 214 16.81 -1.60 6.75
N PRO A 215 16.50 -1.41 5.45
CA PRO A 215 16.08 -0.10 4.96
C PRO A 215 14.76 0.37 5.59
N PHE A 216 13.84 -0.53 5.92
CA PHE A 216 12.62 -0.21 6.65
C PHE A 216 12.91 0.34 8.05
N ALA A 217 13.79 -0.33 8.81
CA ALA A 217 14.16 0.07 10.16
C ALA A 217 14.94 1.39 10.19
N VAL A 218 15.80 1.64 9.20
CA VAL A 218 16.51 2.92 9.08
C VAL A 218 15.54 4.07 8.84
N ILE A 219 14.62 3.92 7.89
CA ILE A 219 13.63 4.97 7.59
C ILE A 219 12.68 5.15 8.78
N LEU A 220 12.23 4.06 9.41
CA LEU A 220 11.37 4.12 10.60
C LEU A 220 12.08 4.80 11.78
N GLY A 221 13.36 4.51 12.00
CA GLY A 221 14.19 5.17 13.01
C GLY A 221 14.33 6.66 12.74
N LEU A 222 14.53 7.04 11.47
CA LEU A 222 14.57 8.45 11.06
C LEU A 222 13.23 9.17 11.26
N LEU A 223 12.12 8.46 11.05
CA LEU A 223 10.75 8.99 11.23
C LEU A 223 10.35 9.11 12.71
N SER A 224 10.92 8.28 13.57
CA SER A 224 10.61 8.22 15.01
C SER A 224 11.53 9.07 15.89
N GLY A 225 12.56 9.70 15.32
CA GLY A 225 13.54 10.58 16.02
C GLY A 225 13.03 11.99 16.31
#